data_AF-A0A6B0RTE0-F1
#
_entry.id   AF-A0A6B0RTE0-F1
#
_cell.length_a   1.000
_cell.length_b   1.000
_cell.length_c   1.000
_cell.angle_alpha   90.00
_cell.angle_beta   90.00
_cell.angle_gamma   90.00
#
_symmetry.space_group_name_H-M   'P 1'
#
loop_
_entity.id
_entity.type
_entity.pdbx_description
1 polymer ?
#
loop_
_entity_poly.entity_id
_entity_poly.type
_entity_poly.pdbx_seq_one_letter_code
_entity_poly.pdbx_strand_id
1 'polypeptide(L)'
;MALLLHQAWMGRSLCRNQKRPHQIHLPACTGYACNIKYEHGHAIMDFALFSRFDIIGLSPDSLEDETGIKQAAENVKALIDQEVKNGIPSNRIILGGFSQGGALSLYTALTTQQKLAGVTALSCWLPLRASFPQGPIGGVNRDISILQCHGDLDPLVPLMFGSLTAEKLKTLVNPANVTFRTYAGMMHSSCQQEMMDIKQFIDKLLPPVD
;
A
#
# COMPACT_ATOMS: atom_id res chain seq x y z
N MET A 1 10.91 15.97 -6.99
CA MET A 1 10.28 15.08 -5.99
C MET A 1 8.73 15.09 -5.98
N ALA A 2 7.99 16.20 -6.16
CA ALA A 2 6.51 16.16 -6.06
C ALA A 2 5.73 15.94 -7.39
N LEU A 3 6.29 16.29 -8.55
CA LEU A 3 5.55 16.29 -9.83
C LEU A 3 5.31 14.89 -10.45
N LEU A 4 6.04 13.86 -10.01
CA LEU A 4 6.04 12.51 -10.60
C LEU A 4 5.07 11.53 -9.95
N LEU A 5 4.58 11.80 -8.73
CA LEU A 5 3.51 10.99 -8.12
C LEU A 5 2.15 11.28 -8.77
N HIS A 6 1.93 12.52 -9.22
CA HIS A 6 0.70 12.92 -9.90
C HIS A 6 0.51 12.23 -11.26
N GLN A 7 1.58 12.00 -12.02
CA GLN A 7 1.50 11.42 -13.36
C GLN A 7 1.30 9.90 -13.38
N ALA A 8 1.71 9.18 -12.34
CA ALA A 8 1.41 7.74 -12.23
C ALA A 8 -0.08 7.49 -11.95
N TRP A 9 -0.78 8.48 -11.37
CA TRP A 9 -2.15 8.34 -10.88
C TRP A 9 -3.22 8.89 -11.83
N MET A 10 -2.96 9.98 -12.57
CA MET A 10 -3.93 10.58 -13.53
C MET A 10 -3.63 10.29 -15.02
N GLY A 11 -2.55 9.58 -15.36
CA GLY A 11 -1.99 9.56 -16.72
C GLY A 11 -2.48 8.45 -17.66
N ARG A 12 -3.75 8.42 -18.05
CA ARG A 12 -4.15 7.83 -19.36
C ARG A 12 -4.85 8.88 -20.20
N SER A 13 -4.07 9.71 -20.89
CA SER A 13 -4.57 10.42 -22.07
C SER A 13 -3.49 10.78 -23.09
N LEU A 14 -2.20 10.84 -22.75
CA LEU A 14 -1.18 11.32 -23.70
C LEU A 14 0.13 10.55 -23.57
N CYS A 15 0.28 9.48 -24.36
CA CYS A 15 1.60 8.95 -24.68
C CYS A 15 1.67 8.61 -26.18
N ARG A 16 1.88 9.65 -26.99
CA ARG A 16 2.53 9.49 -28.30
C ARG A 16 4.03 9.63 -28.09
N ASN A 17 4.75 8.58 -28.48
CA ASN A 17 6.17 8.55 -28.87
C ASN A 17 7.07 9.69 -28.39
N GLN A 18 7.85 9.44 -27.33
CA GLN A 18 9.19 10.02 -27.27
C GLN A 18 10.15 9.10 -26.49
N LYS A 19 11.13 8.56 -27.22
CA LYS A 19 12.23 7.74 -26.70
C LYS A 19 13.14 8.59 -25.80
N ARG A 20 13.49 8.09 -24.60
CA ARG A 20 14.63 8.58 -23.81
C ARG A 20 15.62 7.43 -23.56
N PRO A 21 16.94 7.68 -23.60
CA PRO A 21 17.94 6.65 -23.34
C PRO A 21 18.03 6.38 -21.83
N HIS A 22 18.40 5.15 -21.44
CA HIS A 22 18.47 4.58 -20.07
C HIS A 22 17.26 3.76 -19.58
N GLN A 23 16.42 3.23 -20.46
CA GLN A 23 15.50 2.15 -20.11
C GLN A 23 16.20 0.79 -20.30
N ILE A 24 16.44 0.05 -19.22
CA ILE A 24 16.81 -1.36 -19.30
C ILE A 24 15.62 -2.10 -19.92
N HIS A 25 15.87 -2.77 -21.05
CA HIS A 25 14.85 -3.53 -21.75
C HIS A 25 14.58 -4.82 -20.97
N LEU A 26 13.45 -4.88 -20.25
CA LEU A 26 12.93 -6.14 -19.73
C LEU A 26 12.18 -6.86 -20.85
N PRO A 27 12.46 -8.16 -21.10
CA PRO A 27 11.82 -8.91 -22.16
C PRO A 27 10.31 -9.01 -21.91
N ALA A 28 9.55 -9.04 -23.00
CA ALA A 28 8.09 -9.05 -23.02
C ALA A 28 7.51 -10.21 -22.19
N CYS A 29 7.05 -9.91 -20.97
CA CYS A 29 6.18 -10.78 -20.18
C CYS A 29 5.03 -9.94 -19.61
N THR A 30 3.80 -10.33 -19.96
CA THR A 30 2.50 -9.99 -19.34
C THR A 30 2.55 -9.01 -18.16
N GLY A 31 2.06 -7.79 -18.42
CA GLY A 31 2.29 -6.61 -17.59
C GLY A 31 1.74 -6.66 -16.16
N TYR A 32 2.68 -6.67 -15.21
CA TYR A 32 2.51 -6.15 -13.85
C TYR A 32 3.12 -4.75 -13.82
N ALA A 33 2.35 -3.71 -13.54
CA ALA A 33 2.93 -2.38 -13.34
C ALA A 33 3.20 -2.17 -11.84
N CYS A 34 4.17 -2.90 -11.30
CA CYS A 34 4.80 -2.49 -10.05
C CYS A 34 5.71 -1.31 -10.38
N ASN A 35 5.33 -0.09 -10.02
CA ASN A 35 6.24 1.04 -10.12
C ASN A 35 7.16 1.00 -8.89
N ILE A 36 8.20 0.17 -8.94
CA ILE A 36 9.25 0.20 -7.95
C ILE A 36 10.06 1.47 -8.21
N LYS A 37 9.89 2.46 -7.34
CA LYS A 37 10.74 3.65 -7.37
C LYS A 37 11.98 3.35 -6.56
N TYR A 38 13.10 3.26 -7.26
CA TYR A 38 14.43 3.21 -6.67
C TYR A 38 14.98 4.63 -6.59
N GLU A 39 15.08 5.17 -5.38
CA GLU A 39 15.85 6.37 -5.11
C GLU A 39 16.81 6.07 -3.96
N HIS A 40 18.11 6.31 -4.18
CA HIS A 40 19.14 6.28 -3.12
C HIS A 40 19.22 4.98 -2.29
N GLY A 41 18.98 3.81 -2.91
CA GLY A 41 19.10 2.50 -2.24
C GLY A 41 17.83 2.03 -1.51
N HIS A 42 16.66 2.61 -1.80
CA HIS A 42 15.38 2.23 -1.19
C HIS A 42 14.35 1.87 -2.26
N ALA A 43 13.47 0.92 -1.95
CA ALA A 43 12.35 0.55 -2.81
C ALA A 43 11.04 0.98 -2.18
N ILE A 44 10.32 1.86 -2.87
CA ILE A 44 8.89 2.08 -2.63
C ILE A 44 8.17 1.22 -3.66
N MET A 45 7.45 0.20 -3.19
CA MET A 45 6.64 -0.66 -4.04
C MET A 45 5.23 -0.07 -4.13
N ASP A 46 4.96 0.68 -5.19
CA ASP A 46 3.64 1.21 -5.50
C ASP A 46 2.89 0.20 -6.38
N PHE A 47 1.86 -0.44 -5.82
CA PHE A 47 1.02 -1.41 -6.52
C PHE A 47 -0.03 -0.71 -7.38
N ALA A 48 0.42 -0.13 -8.50
CA ALA A 48 -0.45 0.33 -9.56
C ALA A 48 -0.61 -0.76 -10.64
N LEU A 49 -1.49 -1.74 -10.39
CA LEU A 49 -2.16 -2.68 -11.33
C LEU A 49 -1.88 -4.19 -11.14
N PHE A 50 -3.00 -4.91 -10.97
CA PHE A 50 -3.29 -6.34 -11.25
C PHE A 50 -2.83 -7.45 -10.27
N SER A 51 -2.65 -7.17 -8.98
CA SER A 51 -2.91 -8.19 -7.95
C SER A 51 -4.22 -7.85 -7.25
N ARG A 52 -5.33 -8.01 -7.98
CA ARG A 52 -6.68 -7.79 -7.45
C ARG A 52 -7.30 -9.14 -7.13
N PHE A 53 -7.94 -9.23 -5.98
CA PHE A 53 -8.86 -10.31 -5.62
C PHE A 53 -10.27 -9.92 -6.07
N ASP A 54 -11.21 -10.87 -6.08
CA ASP A 54 -12.58 -10.54 -6.49
C ASP A 54 -13.30 -9.72 -5.41
N ILE A 55 -14.00 -8.67 -5.84
CA ILE A 55 -14.86 -7.85 -4.97
C ILE A 55 -16.28 -8.39 -5.10
N ILE A 56 -16.75 -9.11 -4.08
CA ILE A 56 -18.10 -9.70 -4.04
C ILE A 56 -19.12 -8.67 -3.52
N GLY A 57 -18.69 -7.73 -2.67
CA GLY A 57 -19.50 -6.61 -2.19
C GLY A 57 -18.68 -5.59 -1.40
N LEU A 58 -19.24 -4.41 -1.20
CA LEU A 58 -18.63 -3.28 -0.47
C LEU A 58 -19.42 -2.94 0.81
N SER A 59 -20.01 -3.93 1.48
CA SER A 59 -20.60 -3.76 2.82
C SER A 59 -19.74 -4.44 3.89
N PRO A 60 -19.82 -4.04 5.18
CA PRO A 60 -19.07 -4.69 6.25
C PRO A 60 -19.36 -6.19 6.38
N ASP A 61 -20.56 -6.62 5.95
CA ASP A 61 -21.02 -8.00 6.07
C ASP A 61 -20.97 -8.73 4.72
N SER A 62 -20.41 -8.10 3.69
CA SER A 62 -20.18 -8.74 2.41
C SER A 62 -19.17 -9.88 2.57
N LEU A 63 -19.41 -10.97 1.84
CA LEU A 63 -18.40 -12.00 1.66
C LEU A 63 -17.19 -11.40 0.97
N GLU A 64 -16.00 -11.86 1.34
CA GLU A 64 -14.74 -11.50 0.70
C GLU A 64 -14.15 -12.74 0.03
N ASP A 65 -13.44 -12.55 -1.09
CA ASP A 65 -12.70 -13.62 -1.77
C ASP A 65 -11.43 -13.97 -0.97
N GLU A 66 -11.61 -14.74 0.10
CA GLU A 66 -10.51 -15.12 1.00
C GLU A 66 -9.36 -15.80 0.26
N THR A 67 -9.68 -16.69 -0.67
CA THR A 67 -8.69 -17.43 -1.46
C THR A 67 -7.91 -16.48 -2.35
N GLY A 68 -8.59 -15.58 -3.08
CA GLY A 68 -7.94 -14.59 -3.93
C GLY A 68 -7.11 -13.57 -3.14
N ILE A 69 -7.59 -13.13 -1.97
CA ILE A 69 -6.82 -12.24 -1.07
C ILE A 69 -5.53 -12.90 -0.63
N LYS A 70 -5.61 -14.16 -0.15
CA LYS A 70 -4.42 -14.93 0.26
C LYS A 70 -3.46 -15.14 -0.90
N GLN A 71 -3.97 -15.54 -2.07
CA GLN A 71 -3.13 -15.74 -3.25
C GLN A 71 -2.45 -14.45 -3.72
N ALA A 72 -3.19 -13.34 -3.75
CA ALA A 72 -2.65 -12.02 -4.05
C ALA A 72 -1.56 -11.63 -3.03
N ALA A 73 -1.77 -11.92 -1.75
CA ALA A 73 -0.82 -11.62 -0.71
C ALA A 73 0.49 -12.42 -0.87
N GLU A 74 0.40 -13.70 -1.24
CA GLU A 74 1.58 -14.51 -1.55
C GLU A 74 2.36 -13.98 -2.77
N ASN A 75 1.65 -13.48 -3.79
CA ASN A 75 2.32 -12.85 -4.93
C ASN A 75 3.09 -11.59 -4.50
N VAL A 76 2.51 -10.77 -3.62
CA VAL A 76 3.20 -9.59 -3.06
C VAL A 76 4.39 -10.02 -2.20
N LYS A 77 4.27 -11.07 -1.38
CA LYS A 77 5.40 -11.61 -0.60
C LYS A 77 6.55 -12.08 -1.49
N ALA A 78 6.24 -12.75 -2.60
CA ALA A 78 7.25 -13.18 -3.57
C ALA A 78 7.98 -11.98 -4.21
N LEU A 79 7.28 -10.86 -4.45
CA LEU A 79 7.92 -9.63 -4.93
C LEU A 79 8.83 -9.01 -3.85
N ILE A 80 8.40 -9.00 -2.59
CA ILE A 80 9.27 -8.57 -1.46
C ILE A 80 10.54 -9.44 -1.42
N ASP A 81 10.40 -10.76 -1.54
CA ASP A 81 11.55 -11.68 -1.58
C ASP A 81 12.51 -11.38 -2.73
N GLN A 82 11.98 -10.99 -3.90
CA GLN A 82 12.81 -10.61 -5.04
C GLN A 82 13.59 -9.33 -4.77
N GLU A 83 12.97 -8.30 -4.20
CA GLU A 83 13.68 -7.06 -3.83
C GLU A 83 14.75 -7.31 -2.77
N VAL A 84 14.47 -8.18 -1.80
CA VAL A 84 15.46 -8.61 -0.80
C VAL A 84 16.63 -9.33 -1.45
N LYS A 85 16.38 -10.24 -2.39
CA LYS A 85 17.43 -10.91 -3.17
C LYS A 85 18.23 -9.94 -4.04
N ASN A 86 17.60 -8.87 -4.51
CA ASN A 86 18.25 -7.80 -5.28
C ASN A 86 19.05 -6.82 -4.39
N GLY A 87 19.10 -7.07 -3.08
CA GLY A 87 19.96 -6.34 -2.14
C GLY A 87 19.26 -5.26 -1.35
N ILE A 88 17.94 -5.14 -1.40
CA ILE A 88 17.18 -4.18 -0.60
C ILE A 88 16.63 -4.87 0.64
N PRO A 89 17.15 -4.57 1.85
CA PRO A 89 16.66 -5.17 3.08
C PRO A 89 15.15 -4.95 3.26
N SER A 90 14.42 -5.95 3.76
CA SER A 90 12.96 -5.85 3.93
C SER A 90 12.54 -4.71 4.87
N ASN A 91 13.37 -4.38 5.87
CA ASN A 91 13.15 -3.22 6.75
C ASN A 91 13.37 -1.86 6.07
N ARG A 92 13.69 -1.84 4.76
CA ARG A 92 13.76 -0.67 3.89
C ARG A 92 12.66 -0.66 2.82
N ILE A 93 11.68 -1.57 2.93
CA ILE A 93 10.56 -1.70 2.01
C ILE A 93 9.28 -1.18 2.70
N ILE A 94 8.60 -0.24 2.05
CA ILE A 94 7.24 0.19 2.40
C ILE A 94 6.27 -0.39 1.37
N LEU A 95 5.21 -1.04 1.87
CA LEU A 95 4.09 -1.43 1.02
C LEU A 95 3.06 -0.30 0.97
N GLY A 96 2.52 -0.03 -0.22
CA GLY A 96 1.52 1.00 -0.38
C GLY A 96 0.49 0.68 -1.44
N GLY A 97 -0.71 1.21 -1.25
CA GLY A 97 -1.74 1.10 -2.27
C GLY A 97 -2.99 1.91 -1.96
N PHE A 98 -3.81 2.06 -2.99
CA PHE A 98 -5.09 2.75 -2.94
C PHE A 98 -6.26 1.77 -3.07
N SER A 99 -7.34 2.01 -2.32
CA SER A 99 -8.56 1.19 -2.35
C SER A 99 -8.20 -0.27 -2.14
N GLN A 100 -8.57 -1.17 -3.06
CA GLN A 100 -8.22 -2.58 -2.99
C GLN A 100 -6.70 -2.85 -2.85
N GLY A 101 -5.85 -2.03 -3.48
CA GLY A 101 -4.39 -2.18 -3.35
C GLY A 101 -3.90 -1.84 -1.94
N GLY A 102 -4.55 -0.88 -1.28
CA GLY A 102 -4.29 -0.54 0.12
C GLY A 102 -4.73 -1.66 1.05
N ALA A 103 -5.89 -2.26 0.78
CA ALA A 103 -6.41 -3.42 1.49
C ALA A 103 -5.44 -4.61 1.42
N LEU A 104 -4.95 -4.94 0.22
CA LEU A 104 -3.95 -5.98 0.01
C LEU A 104 -2.63 -5.65 0.73
N SER A 105 -2.17 -4.40 0.65
CA SER A 105 -0.93 -3.97 1.31
C SER A 105 -0.99 -4.15 2.83
N LEU A 106 -2.10 -3.78 3.46
CA LEU A 106 -2.35 -4.00 4.88
C LEU A 106 -2.32 -5.50 5.21
N TYR A 107 -3.09 -6.30 4.49
CA TYR A 107 -3.17 -7.74 4.74
C TYR A 107 -1.81 -8.43 4.59
N THR A 108 -1.07 -8.13 3.52
CA THR A 108 0.26 -8.70 3.29
C THR A 108 1.24 -8.30 4.38
N ALA A 109 1.28 -7.02 4.76
CA ALA A 109 2.20 -6.53 5.79
C ALA A 109 1.95 -7.17 7.17
N LEU A 110 0.68 -7.38 7.52
CA LEU A 110 0.28 -7.96 8.80
C LEU A 110 0.45 -9.49 8.85
N THR A 111 0.58 -10.16 7.70
CA THR A 111 0.69 -11.63 7.62
C THR A 111 2.05 -12.14 7.16
N THR A 112 2.92 -11.28 6.61
CA THR A 112 4.28 -11.66 6.22
C THR A 112 5.20 -11.86 7.43
N GLN A 113 6.19 -12.75 7.28
CA GLN A 113 7.25 -12.99 8.26
C GLN A 113 8.51 -12.14 8.00
N GLN A 114 8.46 -11.27 7.00
CA GLN A 114 9.52 -10.30 6.73
C GLN A 114 9.22 -8.98 7.42
N LYS A 115 10.19 -8.45 8.16
CA LYS A 115 10.04 -7.16 8.84
C LYS A 115 10.04 -6.04 7.80
N LEU A 116 8.95 -5.31 7.68
CA LEU A 116 8.80 -4.20 6.75
C LEU A 116 9.04 -2.85 7.45
N ALA A 117 9.38 -1.82 6.67
CA ALA A 117 9.54 -0.46 7.19
C ALA A 117 8.19 0.15 7.61
N GLY A 118 7.17 -0.02 6.76
CA GLY A 118 5.85 0.55 7.01
C GLY A 118 4.83 0.25 5.92
N VAL A 119 3.62 0.80 6.10
CA VAL A 119 2.51 0.72 5.15
C VAL A 119 1.88 2.09 4.92
N THR A 120 1.59 2.43 3.66
CA THR A 120 0.73 3.57 3.29
C THR A 120 -0.59 3.07 2.68
N ALA A 121 -1.68 3.18 3.43
CA ALA A 121 -2.97 2.60 3.10
C ALA A 121 -3.99 3.72 2.76
N LEU A 122 -4.31 3.89 1.47
CA LEU A 122 -5.06 5.05 0.98
C LEU A 122 -6.50 4.66 0.59
N SER A 123 -7.49 5.32 1.17
CA SER A 123 -8.93 5.15 0.92
C SER A 123 -9.35 3.67 0.80
N CYS A 124 -8.99 2.87 1.81
CA CYS A 124 -9.13 1.41 1.79
C CYS A 124 -9.72 0.84 3.10
N TRP A 125 -9.74 -0.49 3.20
CA TRP A 125 -10.18 -1.24 4.38
C TRP A 125 -9.19 -2.36 4.71
N LEU A 126 -9.24 -2.92 5.92
CA LEU A 126 -8.56 -4.18 6.25
C LEU A 126 -9.42 -5.37 5.79
N PRO A 127 -9.00 -6.15 4.79
CA PRO A 127 -9.76 -7.30 4.35
C PRO A 127 -9.59 -8.46 5.34
N LEU A 128 -10.57 -9.36 5.37
CA LEU A 128 -10.64 -10.51 6.27
C LEU A 128 -10.50 -10.10 7.75
N ARG A 129 -11.05 -8.93 8.12
CA ARG A 129 -10.89 -8.35 9.47
C ARG A 129 -11.17 -9.33 10.61
N ALA A 130 -12.11 -10.25 10.40
CA ALA A 130 -12.56 -11.23 11.37
C ALA A 130 -11.58 -12.40 11.56
N SER A 131 -10.68 -12.66 10.60
CA SER A 131 -9.65 -13.69 10.73
C SER A 131 -8.46 -13.22 11.56
N PHE A 132 -8.34 -11.91 11.83
CA PHE A 132 -7.29 -11.37 12.69
C PHE A 132 -7.63 -11.57 14.17
N PRO A 133 -6.61 -11.75 15.04
CA PRO A 133 -6.82 -11.89 16.48
C PRO A 133 -7.52 -10.66 17.07
N GLN A 134 -8.15 -10.82 18.24
CA GLN A 134 -8.76 -9.70 18.96
C GLN A 134 -7.73 -8.75 19.56
N GLY A 135 -6.57 -9.27 19.93
CA GLY A 135 -5.42 -8.51 20.45
C GLY A 135 -4.29 -8.38 19.42
N PRO A 136 -3.06 -8.07 19.88
CA PRO A 136 -1.95 -7.81 18.99
C PRO A 136 -1.60 -9.04 18.16
N ILE A 137 -1.14 -8.80 16.92
CA ILE A 137 -0.58 -9.87 16.09
C ILE A 137 0.72 -10.38 16.70
N GLY A 138 0.90 -11.69 16.67
CA GLY A 138 2.22 -12.29 16.85
C GLY A 138 3.06 -12.06 15.59
N GLY A 139 4.35 -11.73 15.74
CA GLY A 139 5.29 -11.71 14.62
C GLY A 139 6.17 -10.46 14.54
N VAL A 140 6.92 -10.39 13.43
CA VAL A 140 8.00 -9.41 13.22
C VAL A 140 7.51 -7.98 12.96
N ASN A 141 6.24 -7.82 12.55
CA ASN A 141 5.63 -6.53 12.18
C ASN A 141 4.71 -5.95 13.27
N ARG A 142 4.78 -6.42 14.52
CA ARG A 142 4.01 -5.85 15.64
C ARG A 142 4.25 -4.35 15.87
N ASP A 143 5.42 -3.86 15.47
CA ASP A 143 5.86 -2.46 15.60
C ASP A 143 5.87 -1.73 14.25
N ILE A 144 5.24 -2.27 13.21
CA ILE A 144 5.20 -1.66 11.88
C ILE A 144 4.53 -0.28 11.93
N SER A 145 5.07 0.68 11.18
CA SER A 145 4.48 2.00 11.03
C SER A 145 3.42 2.00 9.93
N ILE A 146 2.24 2.57 10.20
CA ILE A 146 1.14 2.63 9.25
C ILE A 146 0.64 4.06 9.13
N LEU A 147 0.67 4.60 7.92
CA LEU A 147 -0.08 5.79 7.55
C LEU A 147 -1.33 5.35 6.78
N GLN A 148 -2.49 5.57 7.38
CA GLN A 148 -3.77 5.36 6.73
C GLN A 148 -4.40 6.72 6.40
N CYS A 149 -4.83 6.88 5.15
CA CYS A 149 -5.37 8.12 4.61
C CYS A 149 -6.77 7.86 4.04
N HIS A 150 -7.72 8.79 4.23
CA HIS A 150 -9.09 8.60 3.74
C HIS A 150 -9.79 9.92 3.38
N GLY A 151 -10.58 9.93 2.32
CA GLY A 151 -11.46 11.05 2.01
C GLY A 151 -12.74 11.02 2.86
N ASP A 152 -13.13 12.15 3.44
CA ASP A 152 -14.34 12.19 4.29
C ASP A 152 -15.66 12.11 3.50
N LEU A 153 -15.62 12.39 2.20
CA LEU A 153 -16.74 12.27 1.26
C LEU A 153 -16.58 11.10 0.30
N ASP A 154 -15.81 10.07 0.64
CA ASP A 154 -15.60 8.88 -0.20
C ASP A 154 -16.93 8.09 -0.38
N PRO A 155 -17.48 8.03 -1.61
CA PRO A 155 -18.75 7.34 -1.85
C PRO A 155 -18.57 5.85 -2.13
N LEU A 156 -17.35 5.36 -2.34
CA LEU A 156 -17.07 3.97 -2.73
C LEU A 156 -16.56 3.13 -1.57
N VAL A 157 -15.64 3.69 -0.78
CA VAL A 157 -15.17 3.10 0.47
C VAL A 157 -15.55 4.08 1.58
N PRO A 158 -16.74 3.95 2.19
CA PRO A 158 -17.20 4.89 3.20
C PRO A 158 -16.14 5.13 4.29
N LEU A 159 -16.00 6.38 4.75
CA LEU A 159 -15.06 6.74 5.82
C LEU A 159 -15.19 5.86 7.07
N MET A 160 -16.39 5.35 7.35
CA MET A 160 -16.64 4.40 8.42
C MET A 160 -15.76 3.15 8.30
N PHE A 161 -15.53 2.61 7.10
CA PHE A 161 -14.66 1.43 6.91
C PHE A 161 -13.20 1.76 7.18
N GLY A 162 -12.76 2.94 6.74
CA GLY A 162 -11.45 3.46 7.07
C GLY A 162 -11.27 3.59 8.58
N SER A 163 -12.26 4.15 9.27
CA SER A 163 -12.24 4.33 10.72
C SER A 163 -12.22 3.00 11.48
N LEU A 164 -13.08 2.04 11.11
CA LEU A 164 -13.09 0.69 11.68
C LEU A 164 -11.75 -0.04 11.44
N THR A 165 -11.16 0.16 10.26
CA THR A 165 -9.83 -0.36 9.94
C THR A 165 -8.77 0.25 10.85
N ALA A 166 -8.74 1.57 11.00
CA ALA A 166 -7.78 2.25 11.86
C ALA A 166 -7.86 1.77 13.32
N GLU A 167 -9.07 1.65 13.86
CA GLU A 167 -9.29 1.13 15.21
C GLU A 167 -8.82 -0.32 15.33
N LYS A 168 -9.14 -1.18 14.34
CA LYS A 168 -8.64 -2.56 14.33
C LYS A 168 -7.11 -2.62 14.26
N LEU A 169 -6.48 -1.79 13.43
CA LEU A 169 -5.02 -1.74 13.32
C LEU A 169 -4.36 -1.37 14.66
N LYS A 170 -4.93 -0.41 15.40
CA LYS A 170 -4.45 -0.04 16.75
C LYS A 170 -4.54 -1.18 17.77
N THR A 171 -5.39 -2.19 17.57
CA THR A 171 -5.42 -3.39 18.42
C THR A 171 -4.42 -4.45 17.98
N LEU A 172 -4.07 -4.47 16.70
CA LEU A 172 -3.20 -5.49 16.09
C LEU A 172 -1.72 -5.14 16.23
N VAL A 173 -1.35 -3.87 16.05
CA VAL A 173 0.04 -3.41 16.11
C VAL A 173 0.19 -2.33 17.19
N ASN A 174 1.42 -1.87 17.43
CA ASN A 174 1.67 -0.78 18.36
C ASN A 174 0.86 0.47 17.95
N PRO A 175 -0.12 0.91 18.77
CA PRO A 175 -1.02 1.99 18.40
C PRO A 175 -0.31 3.32 18.20
N ALA A 176 0.86 3.53 18.81
CA ALA A 176 1.67 4.73 18.62
C ALA A 176 2.24 4.86 17.19
N ASN A 177 2.28 3.75 16.44
CA ASN A 177 2.81 3.69 15.08
C ASN A 177 1.71 3.74 14.01
N VAL A 178 0.43 3.83 14.40
CA VAL A 178 -0.71 3.93 13.48
C VAL A 178 -1.21 5.37 13.44
N THR A 179 -1.09 6.01 12.28
CA THR A 179 -1.62 7.35 12.03
C THR A 179 -2.78 7.27 11.03
N PHE A 180 -3.96 7.76 11.43
CA PHE A 180 -5.13 7.89 10.54
C PHE A 180 -5.36 9.36 10.21
N ARG A 181 -5.32 9.71 8.92
CA ARG A 181 -5.54 11.05 8.38
C ARG A 181 -6.80 11.06 7.52
N THR A 182 -7.66 12.04 7.75
CA THR A 182 -8.82 12.31 6.91
C THR A 182 -8.65 13.63 6.17
N TYR A 183 -9.15 13.70 4.94
CA TYR A 183 -9.02 14.87 4.08
C TYR A 183 -10.40 15.42 3.74
N ALA A 184 -10.67 16.65 4.18
CA ALA A 184 -11.96 17.29 4.06
C ALA A 184 -12.34 17.58 2.60
N GLY A 185 -13.55 17.21 2.21
CA GLY A 185 -14.08 17.35 0.86
C GLY A 185 -13.50 16.35 -0.15
N MET A 186 -12.62 15.44 0.27
CA MET A 186 -12.01 14.46 -0.63
C MET A 186 -12.94 13.25 -0.78
N MET A 187 -13.24 12.89 -2.03
CA MET A 187 -14.00 11.69 -2.39
C MET A 187 -13.06 10.46 -2.51
N HIS A 188 -13.45 9.46 -3.31
CA HIS A 188 -12.59 8.32 -3.66
C HIS A 188 -11.47 8.73 -4.64
N SER A 189 -10.52 9.51 -4.15
CA SER A 189 -9.42 10.06 -4.93
C SER A 189 -8.22 10.36 -4.01
N SER A 190 -7.26 11.12 -4.52
CA SER A 190 -6.13 11.65 -3.76
C SER A 190 -6.10 13.17 -3.80
N CYS A 191 -5.37 13.78 -2.86
CA CYS A 191 -5.17 15.22 -2.82
C CYS A 191 -3.72 15.60 -2.55
N GLN A 192 -3.35 16.87 -2.81
CA GLN A 192 -1.98 17.33 -2.61
C GLN A 192 -1.51 17.18 -1.15
N GLN A 193 -2.40 17.40 -0.18
CA GLN A 193 -2.07 17.24 1.23
C GLN A 193 -1.76 15.78 1.57
N GLU A 194 -2.56 14.83 1.07
CA GLU A 194 -2.32 13.40 1.23
C GLU A 194 -0.95 12.99 0.67
N MET A 195 -0.59 13.50 -0.51
CA MET A 195 0.71 13.22 -1.11
C MET A 195 1.88 13.78 -0.29
N MET A 196 1.71 14.92 0.37
CA MET A 196 2.72 15.49 1.26
C MET A 196 2.90 14.67 2.53
N ASP A 197 1.79 14.22 3.13
CA ASP A 197 1.81 13.38 4.33
C ASP A 197 2.49 12.03 4.03
N ILE A 198 2.20 11.42 2.87
CA ILE A 198 2.88 10.21 2.39
C ILE A 198 4.38 10.46 2.22
N LYS A 199 4.77 11.57 1.59
CA LYS A 199 6.18 11.91 1.42
C LYS A 199 6.90 12.02 2.76
N GLN A 200 6.33 12.76 3.72
CA GLN A 200 6.92 12.93 5.05
C GLN A 200 7.05 11.59 5.80
N PHE A 201 6.04 10.73 5.67
CA PHE A 201 6.07 9.39 6.26
C PHE A 201 7.21 8.54 5.68
N ILE A 202 7.36 8.53 4.35
CA ILE A 202 8.43 7.80 3.67
C ILE A 202 9.80 8.35 4.06
N ASP A 203 10.00 9.67 3.99
CA ASP A 203 11.29 10.30 4.32
C ASP A 203 11.73 9.99 5.76
N LYS A 204 10.76 9.92 6.69
CA LYS A 204 11.03 9.60 8.10
C LYS A 204 11.43 8.13 8.31
N LEU A 205 10.77 7.20 7.62
CA LEU A 205 11.02 5.76 7.79
C LEU A 205 12.20 5.26 6.97
N LEU A 206 12.48 5.93 5.85
CA LEU A 206 13.52 5.59 4.91
C LEU A 206 14.53 6.73 4.78
N PRO A 207 15.23 7.13 5.86
CA PRO A 207 16.28 8.13 5.75
C PRO A 207 17.40 7.63 4.82
N PRO A 208 18.14 8.52 4.15
CA PRO A 208 19.32 8.14 3.37
C PRO A 208 20.27 7.27 4.21
N VAL A 209 20.88 6.27 3.56
CA VAL A 209 21.91 5.44 4.18
C VAL A 209 23.25 5.95 3.66
N ASP A 210 24.17 6.23 4.59
CA ASP A 210 25.54 6.68 4.29
C ASP A 210 26.37 5.60 3.59
#